data_AF-A0A3D5X5F9-F1
#
_entry.id   AF-A0A3D5X5F9-F1
#
_cell.length_a   1.000
_cell.length_b   1.000
_cell.length_c   1.000
_cell.angle_alpha   90.00
_cell.angle_beta   90.00
_cell.angle_gamma   90.00
#
_symmetry.space_group_name_H-M   'P 1'
#
loop_
_entity.id
_entity.type
_entity.pdbx_description
1 polymer ?
#
loop_
_entity_poly.entity_id
_entity_poly.type
_entity_poly.pdbx_seq_one_letter_code
_entity_poly.pdbx_strand_id
1 'polypeptide(L)'
;MTNNSFKEAILQGIPNELPQPKLWDTSINHAPIRKQILTPSERKLALKNALRYFPEKFHVVLAEEFAKELKEYGRIYMYRFRPDYKITARNLHSFPHKSVQAASIMLMLSNNLDYA
;
A
#
# COMPACT_ATOMS: atom_id res chain seq x y z
N MET A 1 -14.63 12.42 3.48
CA MET A 1 -14.43 11.39 4.53
C MET A 1 -14.54 12.07 5.88
N THR A 2 -15.33 11.53 6.82
CA THR A 2 -15.44 12.09 8.19
C THR A 2 -14.21 11.70 9.01
N ASN A 3 -13.96 12.40 10.14
CA ASN A 3 -12.84 12.05 11.03
C ASN A 3 -12.95 10.63 11.58
N ASN A 4 -14.16 10.15 11.89
CA ASN A 4 -14.36 8.81 12.43
C ASN A 4 -14.04 7.73 11.39
N SER A 5 -14.52 7.88 10.15
CA SER A 5 -14.22 6.88 9.11
C SER A 5 -12.74 6.87 8.71
N PHE A 6 -12.04 8.00 8.79
CA PHE A 6 -10.59 8.03 8.58
C PHE A 6 -9.82 7.26 9.66
N LYS A 7 -10.21 7.40 10.94
CA LYS A 7 -9.60 6.65 12.04
C LYS A 7 -9.82 5.15 11.90
N GLU A 8 -11.03 4.75 11.56
CA GLU A 8 -11.38 3.35 11.29
C GLU A 8 -10.53 2.77 10.15
N ALA A 9 -10.36 3.51 9.05
CA ALA A 9 -9.54 3.07 7.92
C ALA A 9 -8.07 2.87 8.28
N ILE A 10 -7.49 3.74 9.12
CA ILE A 10 -6.11 3.55 9.61
C ILE A 10 -6.02 2.34 10.55
N LEU A 11 -6.98 2.17 11.46
CA LEU A 11 -6.97 1.09 12.44
C LEU A 11 -7.23 -0.30 11.82
N GLN A 12 -7.89 -0.34 10.66
CA GLN A 12 -8.20 -1.59 9.95
C GLN A 12 -6.95 -2.41 9.60
N GLY A 13 -5.84 -1.73 9.28
CA GLY A 13 -4.62 -2.42 8.81
C GLY A 13 -4.88 -3.22 7.53
N ILE A 14 -4.53 -4.50 7.52
CA ILE A 14 -4.84 -5.39 6.39
C ILE A 14 -6.30 -5.87 6.53
N PRO A 15 -7.18 -5.60 5.55
CA PRO A 15 -8.58 -5.98 5.63
C PRO A 15 -8.77 -7.50 5.62
N ASN A 16 -9.86 -7.97 6.24
CA ASN A 16 -10.22 -9.39 6.28
C ASN A 16 -10.72 -9.94 4.95
N GLU A 17 -11.04 -9.07 4.00
CA GLU A 17 -11.44 -9.37 2.63
C GLU A 17 -10.57 -8.56 1.67
N LEU A 18 -10.33 -9.09 0.47
CA LEU A 18 -9.53 -8.37 -0.53
C LEU A 18 -10.33 -7.16 -1.05
N PRO A 19 -9.79 -5.94 -0.94
CA PRO A 19 -10.41 -4.77 -1.57
C PRO A 19 -10.29 -4.91 -3.08
N GLN A 20 -11.13 -4.21 -3.85
CA GLN A 20 -11.11 -4.32 -5.31
C GLN A 20 -9.73 -3.94 -5.91
N PRO A 21 -9.31 -4.57 -7.02
CA PRO A 21 -8.08 -4.18 -7.71
C PRO A 21 -8.10 -2.69 -8.06
N LYS A 22 -6.95 -2.02 -7.94
CA LYS A 22 -6.80 -0.63 -8.36
C LYS A 22 -6.46 -0.52 -9.82
N LEU A 23 -7.14 0.39 -10.51
CA LEU A 23 -6.76 0.80 -11.86
C LEU A 23 -5.47 1.63 -11.82
N TRP A 24 -4.70 1.54 -12.90
CA TRP A 24 -3.53 2.38 -13.09
C TRP A 24 -3.96 3.83 -13.31
N ASP A 25 -3.55 4.74 -12.43
CA ASP A 25 -3.93 6.14 -12.49
C ASP A 25 -2.98 6.93 -13.39
N THR A 26 -3.39 7.23 -14.62
CA THR A 26 -2.55 7.99 -15.56
C THR A 26 -2.41 9.47 -15.23
N SER A 27 -3.14 9.99 -14.23
CA SER A 27 -3.10 11.41 -13.85
C SER A 27 -1.95 11.76 -12.90
N ILE A 28 -1.29 10.76 -12.31
CA ILE A 28 -0.15 10.95 -11.40
C ILE A 28 1.16 10.52 -12.04
N ASN A 29 2.26 11.10 -11.56
CA ASN A 29 3.59 10.72 -12.00
C ASN A 29 3.96 9.37 -11.37
N HIS A 30 4.24 8.38 -12.22
CA HIS A 30 4.72 7.08 -11.77
C HIS A 30 6.23 7.01 -11.76
N ALA A 31 6.77 6.26 -10.80
CA ALA A 31 8.19 5.96 -10.78
C ALA A 31 8.58 5.21 -12.06
N PRO A 32 9.76 5.50 -12.64
CA PRO A 32 10.22 4.81 -13.84
C PRO A 32 10.42 3.31 -13.56
N ILE A 33 10.13 2.51 -14.58
CA ILE A 33 10.31 1.06 -14.54
C ILE A 33 11.78 0.74 -14.29
N ARG A 34 12.06 -0.06 -13.25
CA ARG A 34 13.43 -0.53 -12.98
C ARG A 34 13.81 -1.69 -13.89
N LYS A 35 15.10 -1.78 -14.22
CA LYS A 35 15.67 -2.90 -14.97
C LYS A 35 15.35 -4.22 -14.26
N GLN A 36 14.86 -5.20 -15.00
CA GLN A 36 14.59 -6.55 -14.49
C GLN A 36 15.90 -7.34 -14.33
N ILE A 37 16.60 -7.11 -13.23
CA ILE A 37 17.88 -7.75 -12.94
C ILE A 37 17.75 -9.05 -12.12
N LEU A 38 16.54 -9.34 -11.61
CA LEU A 38 16.30 -10.50 -10.76
C LEU A 38 16.27 -11.79 -11.58
N THR A 39 17.01 -12.79 -11.10
CA THR A 39 16.97 -14.18 -11.54
C THR A 39 15.61 -14.83 -11.23
N PRO A 40 15.27 -15.98 -11.84
CA PRO A 40 14.01 -16.68 -11.55
C PRO A 40 13.82 -17.02 -10.05
N SER A 41 14.89 -17.40 -9.35
CA SER A 41 14.84 -17.70 -7.91
C SER A 41 14.61 -16.45 -7.07
N GLU A 42 15.26 -15.34 -7.40
CA GLU A 42 15.08 -14.05 -6.72
C GLU A 42 13.68 -13.48 -6.96
N ARG A 43 13.11 -13.66 -8.16
CA ARG A 43 11.71 -13.28 -8.43
C ARG A 43 10.77 -14.08 -7.53
N LYS A 44 10.94 -15.41 -7.44
CA LYS A 44 10.15 -16.26 -6.53
C LYS A 44 10.29 -15.82 -5.06
N LEU A 45 11.51 -15.46 -4.64
CA LEU A 45 11.77 -14.95 -3.30
C LEU A 45 11.09 -13.59 -3.06
N ALA A 46 11.11 -12.68 -4.04
CA ALA A 46 10.43 -11.39 -3.97
C ALA A 46 8.92 -11.56 -3.77
N LEU A 47 8.29 -12.48 -4.51
CA LEU A 47 6.88 -12.82 -4.30
C LEU A 47 6.63 -13.38 -2.89
N LYS A 48 7.45 -14.33 -2.41
CA LYS A 48 7.32 -14.88 -1.05
C LYS A 48 7.44 -13.78 0.02
N ASN A 49 8.37 -12.85 -0.17
CA ASN A 49 8.57 -11.72 0.73
C ASN A 49 7.38 -10.75 0.74
N ALA A 50 6.70 -10.57 -0.40
CA ALA A 50 5.48 -9.77 -0.47
C ALA A 50 4.28 -10.49 0.17
N LEU A 51 4.14 -11.79 -0.07
CA LEU A 51 3.01 -12.58 0.43
C LEU A 51 3.01 -12.75 1.95
N ARG A 52 4.16 -12.63 2.63
CA ARG A 52 4.25 -12.79 4.09
C ARG A 52 3.41 -11.78 4.89
N TYR A 53 3.02 -10.66 4.27
CA TYR A 53 2.19 -9.63 4.90
C TYR A 53 0.69 -9.96 4.89
N PHE A 54 0.28 -11.02 4.19
CA PHE A 54 -1.13 -11.34 3.93
C PHE A 54 -1.49 -12.75 4.39
N PRO A 55 -2.74 -12.97 4.84
CA PRO A 55 -3.27 -14.31 5.10
C PRO A 55 -3.17 -15.24 3.88
N GLU A 56 -2.93 -16.53 4.11
CA GLU A 56 -2.76 -17.54 3.04
C GLU A 56 -3.95 -17.62 2.08
N LYS A 57 -5.17 -17.40 2.58
CA LYS A 57 -6.40 -17.34 1.76
C LYS A 57 -6.34 -16.32 0.62
N PHE A 58 -5.47 -15.33 0.71
CA PHE A 58 -5.27 -14.32 -0.33
C PHE A 58 -4.13 -14.64 -1.30
N HIS A 59 -3.27 -15.62 -0.98
CA HIS A 59 -2.03 -15.82 -1.71
C HIS A 59 -2.24 -16.21 -3.17
N VAL A 60 -3.28 -16.98 -3.49
CA VAL A 60 -3.58 -17.36 -4.87
C VAL A 60 -3.79 -16.12 -5.76
N VAL A 61 -4.62 -15.19 -5.30
CA VAL A 61 -4.90 -13.95 -6.04
C VAL A 61 -3.69 -13.01 -6.02
N LEU A 62 -3.13 -12.76 -4.83
CA LEU A 62 -2.05 -11.78 -4.67
C LEU A 62 -0.74 -12.22 -5.34
N ALA A 63 -0.47 -13.53 -5.46
CA ALA A 63 0.73 -14.01 -6.14
C ALA A 63 0.74 -13.62 -7.62
N GLU A 64 -0.40 -13.77 -8.30
CA GLU A 64 -0.54 -13.38 -9.71
C GLU A 64 -0.41 -11.87 -9.89
N GLU A 65 -1.04 -11.09 -9.01
CA GLU A 65 -0.95 -9.63 -9.05
C GLU A 65 0.47 -9.12 -8.77
N PHE A 66 1.13 -9.66 -7.74
CA PHE A 66 2.50 -9.26 -7.41
C PHE A 66 3.51 -9.72 -8.47
N ALA A 67 3.31 -10.87 -9.11
CA ALA A 67 4.09 -11.25 -10.29
C ALA A 67 3.95 -10.23 -11.42
N LYS A 68 2.71 -9.78 -11.68
CA LYS A 68 2.41 -8.79 -12.71
C LYS A 68 3.05 -7.44 -12.38
N GLU A 69 2.88 -6.93 -11.16
CA GLU A 69 3.52 -5.69 -10.72
C GLU A 69 5.05 -5.75 -10.85
N LEU A 70 5.67 -6.85 -10.40
CA LEU A 70 7.11 -7.04 -10.50
C LEU A 70 7.59 -7.04 -11.96
N LYS A 71 6.79 -7.60 -12.88
CA LYS A 71 7.10 -7.64 -14.31
C LYS A 71 6.92 -6.26 -14.97
N GLU A 72 5.80 -5.59 -14.70
CA GLU A 72 5.40 -4.35 -15.38
C GLU A 72 6.14 -3.13 -14.81
N TYR A 73 6.32 -3.08 -13.49
CA TYR A 73 6.86 -1.91 -12.79
C TYR A 73 8.27 -2.14 -12.22
N GLY A 74 8.75 -3.38 -12.25
CA GLY A 74 10.03 -3.77 -11.65
C GLY A 74 10.00 -3.79 -10.12
N ARG A 75 8.81 -3.63 -9.50
CA ARG A 75 8.59 -3.62 -8.05
C ARG A 75 7.18 -4.13 -7.73
N ILE A 76 7.01 -4.62 -6.51
CA ILE A 76 5.71 -4.98 -5.94
C ILE A 76 5.28 -3.81 -5.06
N TYR A 77 4.32 -3.02 -5.51
CA TYR A 77 3.76 -1.86 -4.81
C TYR A 77 2.57 -2.24 -3.94
N MET A 78 1.90 -3.35 -4.26
CA MET A 78 0.66 -3.79 -3.63
C MET A 78 -0.46 -2.78 -3.82
N TYR A 79 -0.65 -2.30 -5.07
CA TYR A 79 -1.55 -1.19 -5.38
C TYR A 79 -2.97 -1.39 -4.88
N ARG A 80 -3.45 -2.64 -4.85
CA ARG A 80 -4.75 -3.04 -4.29
C ARG A 80 -5.01 -2.46 -2.89
N PHE A 81 -3.97 -2.29 -2.08
CA PHE A 81 -4.07 -1.81 -0.69
C PHE A 81 -3.79 -0.32 -0.51
N ARG A 82 -3.57 0.43 -1.62
CA ARG A 82 -3.49 1.89 -1.55
C ARG A 82 -4.85 2.45 -1.10
N PRO A 83 -4.91 3.28 -0.04
CA PRO A 83 -6.16 3.87 0.41
C PRO A 83 -6.83 4.76 -0.65
N ASP A 84 -8.16 4.77 -0.66
CA ASP A 84 -9.00 5.49 -1.62
C ASP A 84 -9.15 6.96 -1.26
N TYR A 85 -8.94 7.29 0.02
CA TYR A 85 -8.98 8.67 0.46
C TYR A 85 -7.70 9.39 0.03
N LYS A 86 -7.83 10.69 -0.21
CA LYS A 86 -6.67 11.55 -0.42
C LYS A 86 -5.75 11.51 0.81
N ILE A 87 -4.52 11.06 0.58
CA ILE A 87 -3.45 11.10 1.57
C ILE A 87 -2.93 12.53 1.60
N THR A 88 -3.01 13.18 2.76
CA THR A 88 -2.58 14.55 2.98
C THR A 88 -2.34 14.76 4.46
N ALA A 89 -1.55 15.78 4.83
CA ALA A 89 -1.43 16.18 6.22
C ALA A 89 -2.81 16.60 6.78
N ARG A 90 -3.10 16.20 8.02
CA ARG A 90 -4.36 16.50 8.71
C ARG A 90 -4.06 17.02 10.11
N ASN A 91 -5.08 17.55 10.78
CA ASN A 91 -4.96 17.86 12.20
C ASN A 91 -4.49 16.63 12.98
N LEU A 92 -3.56 16.82 13.91
CA LEU A 92 -2.97 15.76 14.72
C LEU A 92 -4.03 14.87 15.40
N HIS A 93 -5.14 15.46 15.86
CA HIS A 93 -6.23 14.77 16.54
C HIS A 93 -7.18 14.00 15.61
N SER A 94 -7.04 14.17 14.29
CA SER A 94 -7.75 13.36 13.29
C SER A 94 -7.15 11.96 13.16
N PHE A 95 -5.88 11.74 13.54
CA PHE A 95 -5.26 10.42 13.52
C PHE A 95 -5.65 9.58 14.75
N PRO A 96 -5.85 8.25 14.62
CA PRO A 96 -6.11 7.40 15.77
C PRO A 96 -4.81 7.12 16.54
N HIS A 97 -4.71 7.54 17.79
CA HIS A 97 -3.47 7.42 18.55
C HIS A 97 -3.71 7.23 20.05
N LYS A 98 -2.77 6.54 20.71
CA LYS A 98 -2.65 6.47 22.17
C LYS A 98 -1.60 7.43 22.73
N SER A 99 -0.66 7.84 21.89
CA SER A 99 0.42 8.78 22.21
C SER A 99 0.50 9.83 21.11
N VAL A 100 0.73 11.08 21.51
CA VAL A 100 0.83 12.23 20.60
C VAL A 100 1.99 12.03 19.61
N GLN A 101 3.07 11.38 20.04
CA GLN A 101 4.23 11.07 19.19
C GLN A 101 3.85 10.15 18.03
N ALA A 102 3.01 9.13 18.27
CA ALA A 102 2.53 8.24 17.20
C ALA A 102 1.64 8.99 16.19
N ALA A 103 0.80 9.93 16.67
CA ALA A 103 0.02 10.80 15.81
C ALA A 103 0.91 11.67 14.91
N SER A 104 1.99 12.23 15.48
CA SER A 104 2.94 13.06 14.74
C SER A 104 3.64 12.26 13.64
N ILE A 105 4.02 11.01 13.92
CA ILE A 105 4.60 10.13 12.89
C ILE A 105 3.61 9.89 11.76
N MET A 106 2.36 9.52 12.05
CA MET A 106 1.34 9.29 11.00
C MET A 106 1.05 10.56 10.18
N LEU A 107 1.06 11.73 10.81
CA LEU A 107 0.96 13.01 10.13
C LEU A 107 2.13 13.20 9.16
N MET A 108 3.37 13.00 9.61
CA MET A 108 4.56 13.14 8.77
C MET A 108 4.59 12.12 7.63
N LEU A 109 4.15 10.88 7.87
CA LEU A 109 3.99 9.87 6.82
C LEU A 109 2.97 10.32 5.77
N SER A 110 1.82 10.84 6.21
CA SER A 110 0.78 11.35 5.30
C SER A 110 1.26 12.56 4.51
N ASN A 111 2.08 13.43 5.11
CA ASN A 111 2.69 14.57 4.44
C ASN A 111 3.67 14.12 3.33
N ASN A 112 4.53 13.14 3.60
CA ASN A 112 5.47 12.62 2.60
C ASN A 112 4.79 11.92 1.42
N LEU A 113 3.57 11.44 1.63
CA LEU A 113 2.76 10.76 0.62
C LEU A 113 1.70 11.68 -0.01
N ASP A 114 1.66 12.96 0.36
CA ASP A 114 0.74 13.95 -0.20
C ASP A 114 1.17 14.31 -1.63
N TYR A 115 0.25 14.15 -2.59
CA TYR A 115 0.48 14.35 -4.02
C TYR A 115 1.65 13.56 -4.66
N ALA A 116 1.93 12.35 -4.14
CA ALA A 116 2.70 11.33 -4.86
C ALA A 116 1.83 10.52 -5.85
#